data_AF-A0A3B8ZCW7-F1
#
_entry.id   AF-A0A3B8ZCW7-F1
#
_cell.length_a   1.000
_cell.length_b   1.000
_cell.length_c   1.000
_cell.angle_alpha   90.00
_cell.angle_beta   90.00
_cell.angle_gamma   90.00
#
_symmetry.space_group_name_H-M   'P 1'
#
loop_
_entity.id
_entity.type
_entity.pdbx_description
1 polymer ?
#
loop_
_entity_poly.entity_id
_entity_poly.type
_entity_poly.pdbx_seq_one_letter_code
_entity_poly.pdbx_strand_id
1 'polypeptide(L)'
;MSSPRRAILDLVRPKEGDVQPEDWVPESVSGYMAINWDLQSTLKGIQQMFNQFRGSNAWQNEVFGPAADQLGIDIQEEIFDQLEGRISIMQGYVRPVTANSQSTVWGIRFKNIKQFESDILPKLMEQAQQRGQVTSEEIGKLKVQVLIPSQSNRPENVVVPLRDQETCVTVIDDYLVVSDSRYMMQQVADVLEDPDLRLNQSLEFQLIHDRITEQLQGKNASAITFDRPEQALQQFYEMVRDPENRAKFREQSEKTPRRDRPTGNARMDELRQRFAGSNPGLTALEQAMEKHELPPFAEISKYMAPSGGYLVEEDSGLHYTTFTLRRD
;
A
#
# COMPACT_ATOMS: atom_id res chain seq x y z
N MET A 1 33.51 -0.41 -16.37
CA MET A 1 32.61 -1.13 -15.46
C MET A 1 31.69 -0.10 -14.83
N SER A 2 30.41 -0.10 -15.19
CA SER A 2 29.39 0.75 -14.56
C SER A 2 29.29 0.40 -13.08
N SER A 3 29.16 1.40 -12.20
CA SER A 3 29.01 1.14 -10.76
C SER A 3 27.71 0.35 -10.49
N PRO A 4 27.66 -0.56 -9.50
CA PRO A 4 26.45 -1.33 -9.16
C PRO A 4 25.17 -0.50 -8.98
N ARG A 5 25.30 0.77 -8.57
CA ARG A 5 24.18 1.71 -8.44
C ARG A 5 23.49 2.02 -9.77
N ARG A 6 24.23 2.05 -10.89
CA ARG A 6 23.69 2.32 -12.23
C ARG A 6 22.93 1.11 -12.76
N ALA A 7 23.47 -0.10 -12.53
CA ALA A 7 22.82 -1.36 -12.87
C ALA A 7 21.50 -1.58 -12.13
N ILE A 8 21.38 -1.13 -10.86
CA ILE A 8 20.12 -1.21 -10.09
C ILE A 8 19.07 -0.20 -10.62
N LEU A 9 19.48 0.99 -11.05
CA LEU A 9 18.57 1.98 -11.66
C LEU A 9 18.10 1.53 -13.05
N ASP A 10 18.91 0.77 -13.80
CA ASP A 10 18.53 0.17 -15.09
C ASP A 10 17.46 -0.93 -14.96
N LEU A 11 17.16 -1.38 -13.73
CA LEU A 11 16.14 -2.40 -13.46
C LEU A 11 14.74 -1.82 -13.32
N VAL A 12 14.57 -0.59 -12.84
CA VAL A 12 13.24 0.02 -12.74
C VAL A 12 12.96 0.71 -14.07
N ARG A 13 12.01 0.17 -14.84
CA ARG A 13 11.68 0.66 -16.18
C ARG A 13 10.20 1.06 -16.24
N PRO A 14 9.84 2.22 -15.69
CA PRO A 14 8.52 2.78 -15.89
C PRO A 14 8.32 3.00 -17.39
N LYS A 15 7.18 2.61 -17.94
CA LYS A 15 6.84 2.83 -19.35
C LYS A 15 5.75 3.88 -19.44
N GLU A 16 5.76 4.68 -20.49
CA GLU A 16 4.62 5.54 -20.77
C GLU A 16 3.35 4.70 -20.96
N GLY A 17 2.21 5.20 -20.47
CA GLY A 17 0.92 4.57 -20.67
C GLY A 17 -0.21 5.41 -20.12
N ASP A 18 -1.44 4.93 -20.27
CA ASP A 18 -2.59 5.56 -19.63
C ASP A 18 -2.41 5.55 -18.12
N VAL A 19 -2.71 6.68 -17.47
CA VAL A 19 -2.58 6.89 -16.02
C VAL A 19 -3.91 7.26 -15.38
N GLN A 20 -5.03 7.24 -16.12
CA GLN A 20 -6.35 7.45 -15.54
C GLN A 20 -6.64 6.44 -14.41
N PRO A 21 -7.33 6.85 -13.34
CA PRO A 21 -7.85 5.93 -12.34
C PRO A 21 -8.76 4.88 -12.96
N GLU A 22 -8.70 3.67 -12.43
CA GLU A 22 -9.59 2.60 -12.84
C GLU A 22 -11.02 2.90 -12.39
N ASP A 23 -11.99 2.39 -13.15
CA ASP A 23 -13.44 2.62 -12.94
C ASP A 23 -13.98 2.12 -11.60
N TRP A 24 -13.19 1.32 -10.88
CA TRP A 24 -13.49 0.77 -9.57
C TRP A 24 -12.78 1.49 -8.41
N VAL A 25 -12.03 2.57 -8.70
CA VAL A 25 -11.35 3.41 -7.69
C VAL A 25 -12.34 4.42 -7.12
N PRO A 26 -12.67 4.36 -5.81
CA PRO A 26 -13.59 5.30 -5.19
C PRO A 26 -13.03 6.70 -5.03
N GLU A 27 -13.89 7.70 -5.09
CA GLU A 27 -13.54 9.08 -4.75
C GLU A 27 -13.23 9.25 -3.27
N SER A 28 -13.55 8.29 -2.40
CA SER A 28 -13.35 8.37 -0.94
C SER A 28 -11.92 8.02 -0.49
N VAL A 29 -11.04 7.61 -1.40
CA VAL A 29 -9.67 7.16 -1.08
C VAL A 29 -8.81 8.27 -0.46
N SER A 30 -7.94 7.94 0.47
CA SER A 30 -6.96 8.89 1.02
C SER A 30 -5.80 9.14 0.07
N GLY A 31 -5.53 8.20 -0.84
CA GLY A 31 -4.51 8.34 -1.85
C GLY A 31 -4.65 7.28 -2.94
N TYR A 32 -4.12 7.61 -4.11
CA TYR A 32 -4.11 6.78 -5.31
C TYR A 32 -2.77 6.90 -6.03
N MET A 33 -2.26 5.78 -6.50
CA MET A 33 -1.09 5.72 -7.37
C MET A 33 -1.36 4.74 -8.50
N ALA A 34 -1.01 5.15 -9.72
CA ALA A 34 -0.98 4.26 -10.87
C ALA A 34 0.42 4.29 -11.46
N ILE A 35 0.97 3.12 -11.80
CA ILE A 35 2.25 2.99 -12.49
C ILE A 35 2.14 2.00 -13.64
N ASN A 36 2.73 2.39 -14.76
CA ASN A 36 3.00 1.55 -15.90
C ASN A 36 4.47 1.14 -15.84
N TRP A 37 4.74 -0.15 -15.76
CA TRP A 37 6.06 -0.73 -15.58
C TRP A 37 6.32 -1.79 -16.65
N ASP A 38 7.47 -1.75 -17.31
CA ASP A 38 8.02 -2.88 -18.06
C ASP A 38 8.55 -3.98 -17.11
N LEU A 39 7.62 -4.70 -16.47
CA LEU A 39 7.92 -5.80 -15.56
C LEU A 39 8.75 -6.90 -16.22
N GLN A 40 8.53 -7.17 -17.51
CA GLN A 40 9.27 -8.22 -18.22
C GLN A 40 10.76 -7.89 -18.32
N SER A 41 11.10 -6.68 -18.75
CA SER A 41 12.51 -6.26 -18.82
C SER A 41 13.13 -6.17 -17.43
N THR A 42 12.38 -5.69 -16.44
CA THR A 42 12.85 -5.61 -15.06
C THR A 42 13.18 -6.99 -14.48
N LEU A 43 12.28 -7.96 -14.61
CA LEU A 43 12.49 -9.32 -14.12
C LEU A 43 13.64 -10.00 -14.83
N LYS A 44 13.77 -9.84 -16.16
CA LYS A 44 14.94 -10.33 -16.90
C LYS A 44 16.24 -9.73 -16.38
N GLY A 45 16.27 -8.43 -16.10
CA GLY A 45 17.44 -7.77 -15.52
C GLY A 45 17.78 -8.29 -14.12
N ILE A 46 16.77 -8.46 -13.25
CA ILE A 46 16.95 -9.02 -11.90
C ILE A 46 17.47 -10.45 -11.99
N GLN A 47 16.89 -11.29 -12.85
CA GLN A 47 17.31 -12.66 -13.08
C GLN A 47 18.76 -12.74 -13.55
N GLN A 48 19.17 -11.89 -14.50
CA GLN A 48 20.56 -11.83 -14.98
C GLN A 48 21.51 -11.43 -13.85
N MET A 49 21.16 -10.41 -13.08
CA MET A 49 21.95 -9.96 -11.94
C MET A 49 22.08 -11.07 -10.88
N PHE A 50 20.97 -11.72 -10.52
CA PHE A 50 20.94 -12.80 -9.54
C PHE A 50 21.84 -13.97 -9.97
N ASN A 51 21.70 -14.42 -11.22
CA ASN A 51 22.51 -15.51 -11.77
C ASN A 51 23.99 -15.13 -11.89
N GLN A 52 24.33 -13.87 -12.15
CA GLN A 52 25.73 -13.41 -12.15
C GLN A 52 26.38 -13.55 -10.77
N PHE A 53 25.64 -13.32 -9.68
CA PHE A 53 26.17 -13.45 -8.32
C PHE A 53 26.11 -14.87 -7.76
N ARG A 54 25.12 -15.66 -8.13
CA ARG A 54 24.83 -16.98 -7.53
C ARG A 54 25.24 -18.17 -8.41
N GLY A 55 25.57 -17.92 -9.68
CA GLY A 55 25.84 -18.95 -10.66
C GLY A 55 24.67 -19.16 -11.62
N SER A 56 24.95 -19.80 -12.75
CA SER A 56 23.97 -20.06 -13.80
C SER A 56 22.76 -20.84 -13.26
N ASN A 57 21.55 -20.43 -13.64
CA ASN A 57 20.26 -21.03 -13.25
C ASN A 57 19.87 -20.94 -11.76
N ALA A 58 20.62 -20.20 -10.93
CA ALA A 58 20.29 -20.04 -9.52
C ALA A 58 18.89 -19.43 -9.30
N TRP A 59 18.48 -18.49 -10.14
CA TRP A 59 17.15 -17.86 -10.07
C TRP A 59 16.02 -18.88 -10.15
N GLN A 60 16.08 -19.79 -11.12
CA GLN A 60 15.04 -20.81 -11.29
C GLN A 60 14.97 -21.74 -10.08
N ASN A 61 16.14 -22.18 -9.60
CA ASN A 61 16.24 -23.19 -8.56
C ASN A 61 15.92 -22.64 -7.15
N GLU A 62 16.27 -21.38 -6.87
CA GLU A 62 16.21 -20.82 -5.51
C GLU A 62 15.03 -19.88 -5.28
N VAL A 63 14.54 -19.19 -6.32
CA VAL A 63 13.46 -18.19 -6.17
C VAL A 63 12.10 -18.78 -6.47
N PHE A 64 11.99 -19.53 -7.57
CA PHE A 64 10.70 -20.09 -8.00
C PHE A 64 10.53 -21.57 -7.70
N GLY A 65 11.59 -22.37 -7.71
CA GLY A 65 11.52 -23.82 -7.47
C GLY A 65 10.63 -24.22 -6.29
N PRO A 66 10.85 -23.72 -5.05
CA PRO A 66 10.05 -24.12 -3.89
C PRO A 66 8.56 -23.79 -4.00
N ALA A 67 8.22 -22.62 -4.57
CA ALA A 67 6.85 -22.17 -4.71
C ALA A 67 6.13 -22.83 -5.91
N ALA A 68 6.85 -23.03 -7.02
CA ALA A 68 6.39 -23.71 -8.21
C ALA A 68 6.09 -25.19 -7.92
N ASP A 69 6.95 -25.87 -7.17
CA ASP A 69 6.75 -27.27 -6.76
C ASP A 69 5.55 -27.41 -5.82
N GLN A 70 5.38 -26.46 -4.88
CA GLN A 70 4.28 -26.47 -3.93
C GLN A 70 2.91 -26.20 -4.59
N LEU A 71 2.88 -25.33 -5.60
CA LEU A 71 1.65 -24.93 -6.30
C LEU A 71 1.38 -25.76 -7.56
N GLY A 72 2.38 -26.46 -8.10
CA GLY A 72 2.30 -27.11 -9.40
C GLY A 72 1.99 -26.12 -10.51
N ILE A 73 2.68 -24.97 -10.51
CA ILE A 73 2.57 -23.91 -11.54
C ILE A 73 3.97 -23.43 -11.96
N ASP A 74 4.13 -23.10 -13.23
CA ASP A 74 5.26 -22.32 -13.72
C ASP A 74 5.00 -20.83 -13.42
N ILE A 75 5.58 -20.32 -12.33
CA ILE A 75 5.41 -18.93 -11.90
C ILE A 75 5.85 -17.93 -12.98
N GLN A 76 6.87 -18.28 -13.78
CA GLN A 76 7.37 -17.39 -14.83
C GLN A 76 6.33 -17.26 -15.94
N GLU A 77 5.89 -18.38 -16.51
CA GLU A 77 4.99 -18.41 -17.67
C GLU A 77 3.51 -18.12 -17.30
N GLU A 78 3.04 -18.68 -16.18
CA GLU A 78 1.64 -18.64 -15.77
C GLU A 78 1.28 -17.39 -14.96
N ILE A 79 2.26 -16.69 -14.35
CA ILE A 79 2.02 -15.44 -13.61
C ILE A 79 2.74 -14.27 -14.28
N PHE A 80 4.08 -14.25 -14.27
CA PHE A 80 4.83 -13.04 -14.65
C PHE A 80 4.67 -12.66 -16.12
N ASP A 81 4.70 -13.63 -17.03
CA ASP A 81 4.52 -13.37 -18.46
C ASP A 81 3.09 -12.91 -18.81
N GLN A 82 2.12 -13.20 -17.93
CA GLN A 82 0.74 -12.75 -18.05
C GLN A 82 0.50 -11.34 -17.50
N LEU A 83 1.45 -10.73 -16.77
CA LEU A 83 1.30 -9.37 -16.27
C LEU A 83 1.46 -8.35 -17.41
N GLU A 84 0.57 -7.37 -17.46
CA GLU A 84 0.65 -6.26 -18.43
C GLU A 84 1.58 -5.14 -17.95
N GLY A 85 1.86 -5.10 -16.64
CA GLY A 85 2.72 -4.12 -16.01
C GLY A 85 2.01 -2.84 -15.57
N ARG A 86 0.68 -2.79 -15.64
CA ARG A 86 -0.12 -1.75 -14.98
C ARG A 86 -0.44 -2.19 -13.55
N ILE A 87 -0.05 -1.37 -12.58
CA ILE A 87 -0.33 -1.56 -11.15
C ILE A 87 -1.00 -0.30 -10.63
N SER A 88 -2.07 -0.50 -9.88
CA SER A 88 -2.88 0.56 -9.30
C SER A 88 -3.03 0.31 -7.82
N ILE A 89 -2.76 1.32 -7.02
CA ILE A 89 -2.76 1.23 -5.57
C ILE A 89 -3.64 2.34 -5.05
N MET A 90 -4.58 1.99 -4.19
CA MET A 90 -5.35 2.97 -3.45
C MET A 90 -5.29 2.70 -1.96
N GLN A 91 -5.36 3.77 -1.19
CA GLN A 91 -5.34 3.71 0.26
C GLN A 91 -6.60 4.35 0.81
N GLY A 92 -7.07 3.83 1.93
CA GLY A 92 -8.19 4.38 2.67
C GLY A 92 -8.08 4.03 4.16
N TYR A 93 -9.03 4.53 4.94
CA TYR A 93 -9.06 4.34 6.39
C TYR A 93 -10.30 3.57 6.82
N VAL A 94 -10.09 2.39 7.39
CA VAL A 94 -11.15 1.54 7.93
C VAL A 94 -11.61 2.11 9.27
N ARG A 95 -12.93 2.18 9.46
CA ARG A 95 -13.58 2.58 10.71
C ARG A 95 -13.96 1.34 11.55
N PRO A 96 -13.95 1.42 12.89
CA PRO A 96 -13.47 2.54 13.72
C PRO A 96 -11.94 2.73 13.63
N VAL A 97 -11.44 3.92 14.00
CA VAL A 97 -10.02 4.24 13.89
C VAL A 97 -9.18 3.49 14.93
N THR A 98 -8.19 2.77 14.43
CA THR A 98 -7.17 2.03 15.16
C THR A 98 -5.79 2.40 14.62
N ALA A 99 -4.73 2.01 15.33
CA ALA A 99 -3.35 2.33 14.91
C ALA A 99 -2.97 1.72 13.55
N ASN A 100 -3.66 0.67 13.10
CA ASN A 100 -3.50 0.05 11.78
C ASN A 100 -4.76 0.18 10.89
N SER A 101 -5.55 1.25 11.08
CA SER A 101 -6.75 1.49 10.26
C SER A 101 -6.46 1.85 8.80
N GLN A 102 -5.22 2.24 8.45
CA GLN A 102 -4.86 2.36 7.05
C GLN A 102 -5.00 0.99 6.37
N SER A 103 -5.68 0.98 5.24
CA SER A 103 -5.93 -0.20 4.42
C SER A 103 -5.54 0.12 2.99
N THR A 104 -5.08 -0.90 2.28
CA THR A 104 -4.58 -0.75 0.91
C THR A 104 -5.34 -1.71 -0.01
N VAL A 105 -5.62 -1.26 -1.22
CA VAL A 105 -6.08 -2.10 -2.32
C VAL A 105 -5.04 -2.03 -3.44
N TRP A 106 -4.69 -3.20 -3.97
CA TRP A 106 -3.80 -3.39 -5.09
C TRP A 106 -4.60 -3.94 -6.27
N GLY A 107 -4.58 -3.25 -7.40
CA GLY A 107 -5.00 -3.76 -8.69
C GLY A 107 -3.77 -4.10 -9.52
N ILE A 108 -3.67 -5.33 -9.99
CA ILE A 108 -2.59 -5.77 -10.89
C ILE A 108 -3.22 -6.24 -12.19
N ARG A 109 -2.85 -5.61 -13.31
CA ARG A 109 -3.44 -5.90 -14.62
C ARG A 109 -2.79 -7.12 -15.28
N PHE A 110 -3.63 -8.01 -15.79
CA PHE A 110 -3.23 -9.22 -16.52
C PHE A 110 -3.67 -9.15 -17.98
N LYS A 111 -2.84 -9.68 -18.88
CA LYS A 111 -3.16 -9.91 -20.29
C LYS A 111 -4.30 -10.93 -20.45
N ASN A 112 -4.31 -11.95 -19.59
CA ASN A 112 -5.31 -13.03 -19.59
C ASN A 112 -5.73 -13.40 -18.15
N ILE A 113 -6.49 -12.52 -17.50
CA ILE A 113 -6.93 -12.76 -16.12
C ILE A 113 -7.83 -14.00 -15.98
N LYS A 114 -8.57 -14.37 -17.03
CA LYS A 114 -9.54 -15.48 -16.96
C LYS A 114 -8.86 -16.82 -16.74
N GLN A 115 -7.72 -17.04 -17.41
CA GLN A 115 -6.91 -18.24 -17.20
C GLN A 115 -6.30 -18.25 -15.79
N PHE A 116 -5.81 -17.10 -15.32
CA PHE A 116 -5.31 -16.96 -13.96
C PHE A 116 -6.41 -17.28 -12.93
N GLU A 117 -7.61 -16.74 -13.12
CA GLU A 117 -8.77 -16.95 -12.24
C GLU A 117 -9.24 -18.41 -12.22
N SER A 118 -9.23 -19.11 -13.36
CA SER A 118 -9.68 -20.50 -13.43
C SER A 118 -8.66 -21.51 -12.94
N ASP A 119 -7.38 -21.29 -13.23
CA ASP A 119 -6.35 -22.33 -13.12
C ASP A 119 -5.38 -22.10 -11.95
N ILE A 120 -5.11 -20.82 -11.61
CA ILE A 120 -4.05 -20.43 -10.67
C ILE A 120 -4.65 -19.97 -9.34
N LEU A 121 -5.65 -19.09 -9.39
CA LEU A 121 -6.28 -18.55 -8.18
C LEU A 121 -6.82 -19.65 -7.25
N PRO A 122 -7.47 -20.74 -7.72
CA PRO A 122 -7.93 -21.82 -6.85
C PRO A 122 -6.78 -22.52 -6.12
N LYS A 123 -5.64 -22.76 -6.81
CA LYS A 123 -4.44 -23.36 -6.21
C LYS A 123 -3.85 -22.45 -5.12
N LEU A 124 -3.83 -21.14 -5.36
CA LEU A 124 -3.40 -20.15 -4.37
C LEU A 124 -4.33 -20.14 -3.15
N MET A 125 -5.64 -20.22 -3.36
CA MET A 125 -6.62 -20.24 -2.28
C MET A 125 -6.56 -21.54 -1.47
N GLU A 126 -6.32 -22.69 -2.11
CA GLU A 126 -6.11 -23.98 -1.42
C GLU A 126 -4.86 -23.94 -0.53
N GLN A 127 -3.75 -23.38 -1.03
CA GLN A 127 -2.56 -23.18 -0.18
C GLN A 127 -2.83 -22.18 0.95
N ALA A 128 -3.62 -21.13 0.69
CA ALA A 128 -4.00 -20.16 1.72
C ALA A 128 -4.84 -20.78 2.85
N GLN A 129 -5.69 -21.77 2.53
CA GLN A 129 -6.46 -22.53 3.53
C GLN A 129 -5.59 -23.29 4.54
N GLN A 130 -4.34 -23.59 4.19
CA GLN A 130 -3.40 -24.21 5.14
C GLN A 130 -2.93 -23.22 6.22
N ARG A 131 -3.06 -21.91 5.97
CA ARG A 131 -2.59 -20.83 6.85
C ARG A 131 -3.73 -20.07 7.54
N GLY A 132 -4.97 -20.30 7.11
CA GLY A 132 -6.13 -19.53 7.53
C GLY A 132 -7.45 -20.12 7.06
N GLN A 133 -8.55 -19.52 7.47
CA GLN A 133 -9.87 -19.81 6.91
C GLN A 133 -10.05 -19.00 5.62
N VAL A 134 -10.39 -19.68 4.52
CA VAL A 134 -10.79 -19.02 3.26
C VAL A 134 -12.29 -19.19 3.06
N THR A 135 -13.02 -18.08 2.88
CA THR A 135 -14.45 -18.04 2.57
C THR A 135 -14.67 -17.34 1.24
N SER A 136 -15.72 -17.73 0.51
CA SER A 136 -16.21 -16.96 -0.64
C SER A 136 -17.42 -16.17 -0.19
N GLU A 137 -17.38 -14.85 -0.39
CA GLU A 137 -18.39 -13.90 0.05
C GLU A 137 -18.85 -13.03 -1.13
N GLU A 138 -20.10 -12.57 -1.06
CA GLU A 138 -20.64 -11.57 -1.98
C GLU A 138 -20.59 -10.21 -1.27
N ILE A 139 -19.88 -9.25 -1.87
CA ILE A 139 -19.75 -7.87 -1.37
C ILE A 139 -20.25 -6.95 -2.49
N GLY A 140 -21.48 -6.45 -2.37
CA GLY A 140 -22.21 -5.85 -3.49
C GLY A 140 -22.26 -6.81 -4.68
N LYS A 141 -21.83 -6.34 -5.87
CA LYS A 141 -21.71 -7.17 -7.09
C LYS A 141 -20.43 -8.02 -7.16
N LEU A 142 -19.51 -7.89 -6.21
CA LEU A 142 -18.23 -8.60 -6.24
C LEU A 142 -18.33 -9.97 -5.57
N LYS A 143 -17.71 -10.97 -6.21
CA LYS A 143 -17.40 -12.24 -5.57
C LYS A 143 -15.98 -12.16 -5.01
N VAL A 144 -15.85 -12.22 -3.69
CA VAL A 144 -14.59 -12.00 -2.97
C VAL A 144 -14.19 -13.26 -2.23
N GLN A 145 -12.95 -13.70 -2.43
CA GLN A 145 -12.31 -14.71 -1.58
C GLN A 145 -11.69 -13.98 -0.39
N VAL A 146 -12.13 -14.31 0.82
CA VAL A 146 -11.64 -13.71 2.06
C VAL A 146 -10.82 -14.74 2.83
N LEU A 147 -9.56 -14.43 3.06
CA LEU A 147 -8.64 -15.19 3.89
C LEU A 147 -8.50 -14.51 5.26
N ILE A 148 -8.89 -15.23 6.31
CA ILE A 148 -8.64 -14.86 7.70
C ILE A 148 -7.51 -15.76 8.23
N PRO A 149 -6.35 -15.21 8.63
CA PRO A 149 -5.23 -16.03 9.10
C PRO A 149 -5.59 -16.76 10.42
N SER A 150 -5.16 -18.02 10.56
CA SER A 150 -5.45 -18.86 11.73
C SER A 150 -4.80 -18.38 13.02
N GLN A 151 -3.71 -17.62 12.90
CA GLN A 151 -3.05 -16.95 14.02
C GLN A 151 -3.11 -15.45 13.79
N SER A 152 -3.50 -14.70 14.81
CA SER A 152 -3.42 -13.25 14.77
C SER A 152 -1.95 -12.84 14.72
N ASN A 153 -1.55 -12.04 13.72
CA ASN A 153 -0.22 -11.43 13.65
C ASN A 153 -0.04 -10.29 14.67
N ARG A 154 -0.98 -10.12 15.62
CA ARG A 154 -0.88 -9.10 16.66
C ARG A 154 0.30 -9.43 17.58
N PRO A 155 1.28 -8.53 17.72
CA PRO A 155 2.35 -8.74 18.68
C PRO A 155 1.77 -8.77 20.09
N GLU A 156 2.09 -9.80 20.89
CA GLU A 156 1.58 -9.97 22.25
C GLU A 156 1.84 -8.76 23.16
N ASN A 157 2.86 -7.97 22.84
CA ASN A 157 3.29 -6.78 23.60
C ASN A 157 2.61 -5.48 23.15
N VAL A 158 1.67 -5.52 22.20
CA VAL A 158 0.97 -4.32 21.71
C VAL A 158 -0.44 -4.26 22.32
N VAL A 159 -0.67 -3.26 23.16
CA VAL A 159 -1.93 -3.07 23.92
C VAL A 159 -2.83 -2.01 23.25
N VAL A 160 -2.38 -1.38 22.17
CA VAL A 160 -3.26 -0.49 21.38
C VAL A 160 -4.26 -1.31 20.57
N PRO A 161 -5.51 -0.86 20.40
CA PRO A 161 -6.45 -1.50 19.51
C PRO A 161 -5.87 -1.57 18.10
N LEU A 162 -5.81 -2.78 17.55
CA LEU A 162 -5.46 -3.05 16.16
C LEU A 162 -6.65 -3.74 15.50
N ARG A 163 -7.01 -3.38 14.27
CA ARG A 163 -7.92 -4.21 13.48
C ARG A 163 -7.30 -5.56 13.21
N ASP A 164 -8.13 -6.60 13.14
CA ASP A 164 -7.73 -7.86 12.53
C ASP A 164 -7.65 -7.64 11.02
N GLN A 165 -6.50 -7.96 10.44
CA GLN A 165 -6.30 -7.87 9.00
C GLN A 165 -6.74 -9.18 8.36
N GLU A 166 -7.42 -9.05 7.24
CA GLU A 166 -7.87 -10.15 6.38
C GLU A 166 -7.27 -9.92 5.00
N THR A 167 -7.21 -10.93 4.14
CA THR A 167 -6.84 -10.73 2.74
C THR A 167 -8.06 -11.01 1.89
N CYS A 168 -8.55 -9.99 1.20
CA CYS A 168 -9.65 -10.08 0.26
C CYS A 168 -9.09 -10.11 -1.16
N VAL A 169 -9.52 -11.07 -1.97
CA VAL A 169 -9.09 -11.23 -3.37
C VAL A 169 -10.32 -11.32 -4.26
N THR A 170 -10.34 -10.54 -5.33
CA THR A 170 -11.38 -10.59 -6.36
C THR A 170 -10.78 -10.28 -7.73
N VAL A 171 -11.54 -10.52 -8.78
CA VAL A 171 -11.19 -10.15 -10.16
C VAL A 171 -12.19 -9.11 -10.64
N ILE A 172 -11.68 -7.99 -11.16
CA ILE A 172 -12.48 -6.92 -11.74
C ILE A 172 -11.90 -6.62 -13.12
N ASP A 173 -12.70 -6.81 -14.17
CA ASP A 173 -12.27 -6.73 -15.56
C ASP A 173 -11.04 -7.59 -15.86
N ASP A 174 -9.87 -6.96 -16.07
CA ASP A 174 -8.57 -7.59 -16.32
C ASP A 174 -7.60 -7.46 -15.13
N TYR A 175 -8.09 -7.04 -13.96
CA TYR A 175 -7.31 -6.86 -12.74
C TYR A 175 -7.53 -7.99 -11.73
N LEU A 176 -6.44 -8.49 -11.16
CA LEU A 176 -6.46 -9.10 -9.85
C LEU A 176 -6.49 -7.98 -8.81
N VAL A 177 -7.55 -7.93 -8.01
CA VAL A 177 -7.74 -6.91 -6.98
C VAL A 177 -7.58 -7.55 -5.60
N VAL A 178 -6.61 -7.06 -4.82
CA VAL A 178 -6.26 -7.57 -3.50
C VAL A 178 -6.36 -6.44 -2.48
N SER A 179 -7.11 -6.66 -1.41
CA SER A 179 -7.20 -5.73 -0.28
C SER A 179 -6.91 -6.43 1.03
N ASP A 180 -6.47 -5.67 2.02
CA ASP A 180 -6.35 -6.14 3.38
C ASP A 180 -7.60 -5.91 4.25
N SER A 181 -8.74 -5.54 3.65
CA SER A 181 -10.01 -5.31 4.35
C SER A 181 -11.25 -5.50 3.48
N ARG A 182 -12.29 -6.13 4.04
CA ARG A 182 -13.65 -6.17 3.45
C ARG A 182 -14.26 -4.79 3.30
N TYR A 183 -13.94 -3.86 4.20
CA TYR A 183 -14.43 -2.48 4.13
C TYR A 183 -14.01 -1.81 2.81
N MET A 184 -12.74 -1.96 2.43
CA MET A 184 -12.27 -1.40 1.16
C MET A 184 -12.90 -2.12 -0.03
N MET A 185 -13.14 -3.43 0.04
CA MET A 185 -13.87 -4.14 -1.00
C MET A 185 -15.32 -3.65 -1.14
N GLN A 186 -15.98 -3.28 -0.03
CA GLN A 186 -17.29 -2.65 -0.09
C GLN A 186 -17.23 -1.31 -0.81
N GLN A 187 -16.23 -0.46 -0.51
CA GLN A 187 -16.04 0.81 -1.23
C GLN A 187 -15.84 0.61 -2.73
N VAL A 188 -15.06 -0.41 -3.13
CA VAL A 188 -14.90 -0.79 -4.54
C VAL A 188 -16.24 -1.24 -5.15
N ALA A 189 -17.00 -2.08 -4.45
CA ALA A 189 -18.30 -2.55 -4.91
C ALA A 189 -19.31 -1.40 -5.08
N ASP A 190 -19.34 -0.45 -4.14
CA ASP A 190 -20.24 0.71 -4.16
C ASP A 190 -20.02 1.55 -5.44
N VAL A 191 -18.77 1.76 -5.84
CA VAL A 191 -18.42 2.53 -7.05
C VAL A 191 -18.78 1.81 -8.35
N LEU A 192 -18.73 0.48 -8.35
CA LEU A 192 -19.20 -0.33 -9.47
C LEU A 192 -20.74 -0.31 -9.59
N GLU A 193 -21.44 0.08 -8.53
CA GLU A 193 -22.89 0.29 -8.53
C GLU A 193 -23.27 1.72 -8.90
N ASP A 194 -22.48 2.69 -8.45
CA ASP A 194 -22.68 4.12 -8.68
C ASP A 194 -21.42 4.79 -9.26
N PRO A 195 -21.36 4.98 -10.60
CA PRO A 195 -20.23 5.63 -11.27
C PRO A 195 -19.93 7.07 -10.83
N ASP A 196 -20.89 7.77 -10.21
CA ASP A 196 -20.66 9.13 -9.71
C ASP A 196 -19.69 9.14 -8.52
N LEU A 197 -19.48 7.99 -7.88
CA LEU A 197 -18.53 7.80 -6.77
C LEU A 197 -17.09 7.50 -7.23
N ARG A 198 -16.77 7.58 -8.54
CA ARG A 198 -15.43 7.29 -9.05
C ARG A 198 -14.45 8.42 -8.75
N LEU A 199 -13.19 8.08 -8.49
CA LEU A 199 -12.14 9.09 -8.23
C LEU A 199 -12.01 10.12 -9.35
N ASN A 200 -12.19 9.72 -10.61
CA ASN A 200 -12.13 10.64 -11.75
C ASN A 200 -13.29 11.67 -11.80
N GLN A 201 -14.35 11.47 -11.02
CA GLN A 201 -15.43 12.44 -10.83
C GLN A 201 -15.12 13.46 -9.73
N SER A 202 -14.12 13.19 -8.88
CA SER A 202 -13.74 14.10 -7.80
C SER A 202 -13.11 15.39 -8.36
N LEU A 203 -13.66 16.55 -7.98
CA LEU A 203 -13.10 17.85 -8.36
C LEU A 203 -11.62 17.98 -7.95
N GLU A 204 -11.26 17.48 -6.78
CA GLU A 204 -9.87 17.52 -6.29
C GLU A 204 -8.93 16.74 -7.20
N PHE A 205 -9.35 15.54 -7.64
CA PHE A 205 -8.58 14.74 -8.57
C PHE A 205 -8.49 15.41 -9.94
N GLN A 206 -9.60 15.97 -10.45
CA GLN A 206 -9.64 16.67 -11.73
C GLN A 206 -8.65 17.86 -11.75
N LEU A 207 -8.62 18.66 -10.68
CA LEU A 207 -7.66 19.78 -10.57
C LEU A 207 -6.20 19.31 -10.56
N ILE A 208 -5.90 18.22 -9.84
CA ILE A 208 -4.57 17.60 -9.85
C ILE A 208 -4.21 17.09 -11.25
N HIS A 209 -5.13 16.35 -11.87
CA HIS A 209 -4.95 15.76 -13.19
C HIS A 209 -4.74 16.83 -14.28
N ASP A 210 -5.53 17.91 -14.27
CA ASP A 210 -5.39 19.03 -15.20
C ASP A 210 -4.01 19.69 -15.04
N ARG A 211 -3.56 19.88 -13.80
CA ARG A 211 -2.22 20.43 -13.53
C ARG A 211 -1.10 19.52 -14.04
N ILE A 212 -1.23 18.21 -13.83
CA ILE A 212 -0.28 17.21 -14.37
C ILE A 212 -0.27 17.30 -15.90
N THR A 213 -1.44 17.32 -16.53
CA THR A 213 -1.59 17.35 -17.99
C THR A 213 -0.99 18.62 -18.60
N GLU A 214 -1.20 19.77 -17.95
CA GLU A 214 -0.57 21.05 -18.33
C GLU A 214 0.96 20.97 -18.28
N GLN A 215 1.51 20.37 -17.21
CA GLN A 215 2.97 20.22 -17.04
C GLN A 215 3.58 19.22 -18.02
N LEU A 216 2.85 18.16 -18.38
CA LEU A 216 3.30 17.15 -19.34
C LEU A 216 3.27 17.63 -20.80
N GLN A 217 2.53 18.69 -21.12
CA GLN A 217 2.44 19.26 -22.47
C GLN A 217 2.10 18.22 -23.55
N GLY A 218 1.21 17.27 -23.22
CA GLY A 218 0.77 16.20 -24.12
C GLY A 218 1.67 14.95 -24.14
N LYS A 219 2.73 14.89 -23.33
CA LYS A 219 3.47 13.64 -23.06
C LYS A 219 2.66 12.73 -22.13
N ASN A 220 2.86 11.42 -22.24
CA ASN A 220 2.32 10.47 -21.28
C ASN A 220 3.23 10.37 -20.05
N ALA A 221 2.63 10.16 -18.89
CA ALA A 221 3.37 9.79 -17.70
C ALA A 221 3.54 8.27 -17.61
N SER A 222 4.60 7.84 -16.94
CA SER A 222 4.79 6.46 -16.54
C SER A 222 4.09 6.14 -15.21
N ALA A 223 3.85 7.16 -14.37
CA ALA A 223 3.06 7.02 -13.15
C ALA A 223 2.36 8.33 -12.77
N ILE A 224 1.27 8.23 -12.01
CA ILE A 224 0.68 9.36 -11.28
C ILE A 224 0.49 9.02 -9.81
N THR A 225 0.48 10.05 -8.98
CA THR A 225 0.11 10.00 -7.56
C THR A 225 -0.92 11.08 -7.26
N PHE A 226 -1.83 10.76 -6.35
CA PHE A 226 -2.83 11.65 -5.78
C PHE A 226 -2.93 11.34 -4.28
N ASP A 227 -2.90 12.37 -3.44
CA ASP A 227 -2.95 12.22 -1.99
C ASP A 227 -3.82 13.29 -1.35
N ARG A 228 -4.59 12.88 -0.34
CA ARG A 228 -5.40 13.72 0.55
C ARG A 228 -4.77 13.75 1.94
N PRO A 229 -3.79 14.64 2.18
CA PRO A 229 -3.04 14.63 3.44
C PRO A 229 -3.94 14.90 4.66
N GLU A 230 -5.08 15.57 4.47
CA GLU A 230 -6.08 15.79 5.50
C GLU A 230 -6.70 14.49 6.04
N GLN A 231 -6.86 13.45 5.21
CA GLN A 231 -7.42 12.17 5.66
C GLN A 231 -6.49 11.48 6.68
N ALA A 232 -5.18 11.49 6.42
CA ALA A 232 -4.18 10.95 7.33
C ALA A 232 -4.16 11.73 8.66
N LEU A 233 -4.24 13.06 8.59
CA LEU A 233 -4.28 13.88 9.80
C LEU A 233 -5.59 13.68 10.56
N GLN A 234 -6.73 13.54 9.87
CA GLN A 234 -8.01 13.28 10.49
C GLN A 234 -7.99 11.98 11.29
N GLN A 235 -7.47 10.89 10.70
CA GLN A 235 -7.32 9.62 11.38
C GLN A 235 -6.50 9.78 12.66
N PHE A 236 -5.38 10.50 12.58
CA PHE A 236 -4.55 10.78 13.73
C PHE A 236 -5.32 11.56 14.81
N TYR A 237 -6.06 12.61 14.44
CA TYR A 237 -6.87 13.40 15.37
C TYR A 237 -7.94 12.55 16.08
N GLU A 238 -8.61 11.67 15.34
CA GLU A 238 -9.63 10.78 15.89
C GLU A 238 -9.02 9.77 16.87
N MET A 239 -7.92 9.11 16.49
CA MET A 239 -7.21 8.15 17.35
C MET A 239 -6.81 8.77 18.69
N VAL A 240 -6.30 10.00 18.63
CA VAL A 240 -5.74 10.72 19.76
C VAL A 240 -6.81 11.36 20.65
N ARG A 241 -7.97 11.72 20.09
CA ARG A 241 -9.09 12.30 20.84
C ARG A 241 -10.01 11.26 21.46
N ASP A 242 -10.04 10.04 20.94
CA ASP A 242 -10.85 8.94 21.47
C ASP A 242 -10.46 8.61 22.92
N PRO A 243 -11.37 8.79 23.90
CA PRO A 243 -11.10 8.52 25.31
C PRO A 243 -10.64 7.09 25.61
N GLU A 244 -11.15 6.09 24.88
CA GLU A 244 -10.73 4.69 25.07
C GLU A 244 -9.30 4.47 24.59
N ASN A 245 -8.95 5.05 23.43
CA ASN A 245 -7.58 4.99 22.92
C ASN A 245 -6.64 5.72 23.89
N ARG A 246 -7.01 6.91 24.37
CA ARG A 246 -6.21 7.67 25.36
C ARG A 246 -5.99 6.91 26.66
N ALA A 247 -7.02 6.24 27.19
CA ALA A 247 -6.91 5.44 28.41
C ALA A 247 -5.93 4.27 28.23
N LYS A 248 -6.00 3.57 27.10
CA LYS A 248 -5.11 2.45 26.77
C LYS A 248 -3.67 2.91 26.48
N PHE A 249 -3.49 4.07 25.84
CA PHE A 249 -2.17 4.70 25.65
C PHE A 249 -1.51 5.06 26.99
N ARG A 250 -2.27 5.61 27.94
CA ARG A 250 -1.78 5.90 29.30
C ARG A 250 -1.41 4.63 30.05
N GLU A 251 -2.23 3.59 29.97
CA GLU A 251 -1.93 2.29 30.57
C GLU A 251 -0.63 1.68 30.00
N GLN A 252 -0.36 1.87 28.69
CA GLN A 252 0.88 1.42 28.06
C GLN A 252 2.10 2.25 28.50
N SER A 253 1.97 3.57 28.62
CA SER A 253 3.07 4.43 29.08
C SER A 253 3.42 4.17 30.56
N GLU A 254 2.45 3.69 31.35
CA GLU A 254 2.62 3.26 32.75
C GLU A 254 3.19 1.83 32.88
N LYS A 255 2.78 0.88 32.03
CA LYS A 255 3.30 -0.51 32.02
C LYS A 255 4.71 -0.63 31.43
N THR A 256 5.13 0.35 30.64
CA THR A 256 6.51 0.44 30.17
C THR A 256 7.37 0.98 31.33
N PRO A 257 8.33 0.21 31.90
CA PRO A 257 9.04 0.67 33.09
C PRO A 257 9.75 1.99 32.83
N ARG A 258 9.34 3.07 33.51
CA ARG A 258 10.12 4.30 33.63
C ARG A 258 11.36 3.98 34.46
N ARG A 259 12.44 3.55 33.81
CA ARG A 259 13.66 3.15 34.51
C ARG A 259 14.49 4.40 34.80
N ASP A 260 14.47 4.84 36.05
CA ASP A 260 15.38 5.83 36.61
C ASP A 260 16.82 5.59 36.16
N ARG A 261 17.52 6.65 35.71
CA ARG A 261 18.99 6.64 35.57
C ARG A 261 19.57 6.40 36.97
N PRO A 262 20.57 5.50 37.15
CA PRO A 262 21.93 5.81 36.72
C PRO A 262 22.87 4.63 36.34
N THR A 263 23.93 5.02 35.62
CA THR A 263 25.30 4.46 35.50
C THR A 263 25.56 3.03 34.97
N GLY A 264 26.25 2.99 33.81
CA GLY A 264 27.36 2.05 33.57
C GLY A 264 27.02 0.78 32.80
N ASN A 265 27.09 0.83 31.46
CA ASN A 265 27.92 -0.04 30.59
C ASN A 265 27.44 0.08 29.12
N ALA A 266 28.19 0.86 28.35
CA ALA A 266 27.86 1.45 27.05
C ALA A 266 27.72 0.49 25.85
N ARG A 267 27.51 -0.81 26.06
CA ARG A 267 27.37 -1.80 24.95
C ARG A 267 26.01 -2.48 24.87
N MET A 268 25.22 -2.37 25.93
CA MET A 268 23.83 -2.84 25.93
C MET A 268 22.83 -1.70 25.65
N ASP A 269 23.26 -0.44 25.74
CA ASP A 269 22.43 0.73 25.40
C ASP A 269 22.29 0.94 23.88
N GLU A 270 23.30 0.61 23.07
CA GLU A 270 23.20 0.61 21.60
C GLU A 270 22.24 -0.47 21.07
N LEU A 271 22.17 -1.62 21.74
CA LEU A 271 21.23 -2.69 21.39
C LEU A 271 19.81 -2.39 21.90
N ARG A 272 19.68 -1.63 23.00
CA ARG A 272 18.39 -1.17 23.54
C ARG A 272 17.75 -0.05 22.73
N GLN A 273 18.55 0.84 22.11
CA GLN A 273 18.04 1.83 21.14
C GLN A 273 17.44 1.20 19.88
N ARG A 274 17.83 -0.03 19.52
CA ARG A 274 17.38 -0.68 18.28
C ARG A 274 16.06 -1.45 18.39
N PHE A 275 15.57 -1.82 19.57
CA PHE A 275 14.47 -2.81 19.65
C PHE A 275 13.38 -2.63 20.73
N ALA A 276 13.32 -1.53 21.49
CA ALA A 276 12.20 -1.34 22.44
C ALA A 276 11.75 0.13 22.66
N GLY A 277 10.58 0.48 22.10
CA GLY A 277 9.43 0.74 22.97
C GLY A 277 9.16 2.14 23.50
N SER A 278 9.75 3.20 22.96
CA SER A 278 9.11 4.53 23.00
C SER A 278 9.43 5.24 21.70
N ASN A 279 8.42 5.41 20.85
CA ASN A 279 8.57 6.18 19.63
C ASN A 279 8.74 7.64 20.09
N PRO A 280 9.91 8.29 19.93
CA PRO A 280 10.18 9.60 20.53
C PRO A 280 9.15 10.66 20.12
N GLY A 281 8.55 10.50 18.92
CA GLY A 281 7.43 11.30 18.45
C GLY A 281 6.14 11.12 19.26
N LEU A 282 5.80 9.89 19.70
CA LEU A 282 4.60 9.63 20.51
C LEU A 282 4.70 10.21 21.92
N THR A 283 5.88 10.12 22.57
CA THR A 283 6.08 10.71 23.90
C THR A 283 6.12 12.24 23.85
N ALA A 284 6.76 12.83 22.83
CA ALA A 284 6.75 14.28 22.62
C ALA A 284 5.33 14.81 22.34
N LEU A 285 4.53 14.03 21.61
CA LEU A 285 3.15 14.33 21.30
C LEU A 285 2.23 14.26 22.53
N GLU A 286 2.33 13.22 23.35
CA GLU A 286 1.58 13.10 24.61
C GLU A 286 1.84 14.32 25.51
N GLN A 287 3.11 14.72 25.65
CA GLN A 287 3.49 15.89 26.43
C GLN A 287 3.01 17.22 25.84
N ALA A 288 2.95 17.35 24.51
CA ALA A 288 2.42 18.54 23.85
C ALA A 288 0.90 18.67 24.06
N MET A 289 0.21 17.54 24.05
CA MET A 289 -1.24 17.44 24.25
C MET A 289 -1.71 17.62 25.69
N GLU A 290 -0.90 17.25 26.67
CA GLU A 290 -1.17 17.56 28.09
C GLU A 290 -1.08 19.06 28.36
N LYS A 291 -0.27 19.78 27.58
CA LYS A 291 -0.05 21.23 27.74
C LYS A 291 -1.03 22.08 26.94
N HIS A 292 -1.57 21.57 25.83
CA HIS A 292 -2.48 22.29 24.95
C HIS A 292 -3.54 21.35 24.36
N GLU A 293 -4.82 21.73 24.44
CA GLU A 293 -5.87 21.03 23.69
C GLU A 293 -5.66 21.22 22.19
N LEU A 294 -5.74 20.14 21.41
CA LEU A 294 -5.67 20.23 19.95
C LEU A 294 -6.89 21.03 19.44
N PRO A 295 -6.71 22.00 18.53
CA PRO A 295 -7.84 22.71 17.91
C PRO A 295 -8.77 21.75 17.18
N PRO A 296 -10.06 22.08 16.95
CA PRO A 296 -10.95 21.26 16.11
C PRO A 296 -10.30 20.93 14.76
N PHE A 297 -10.45 19.70 14.28
CA PHE A 297 -9.87 19.29 13.00
C PHE A 297 -10.34 20.18 11.83
N ALA A 298 -11.57 20.68 11.89
CA ALA A 298 -12.12 21.65 10.93
C ALA A 298 -11.31 22.96 10.84
N GLU A 299 -10.52 23.33 11.86
CA GLU A 299 -9.66 24.51 11.83
C GLU A 299 -8.33 24.24 11.13
N ILE A 300 -7.76 23.04 11.31
CA ILE A 300 -6.46 22.66 10.74
C ILE A 300 -6.60 22.17 9.30
N SER A 301 -7.66 21.41 9.00
CA SER A 301 -7.95 20.93 7.65
C SER A 301 -8.04 22.06 6.64
N LYS A 302 -8.38 23.30 7.06
CA LYS A 302 -8.37 24.52 6.24
C LYS A 302 -7.02 24.84 5.60
N TYR A 303 -5.91 24.34 6.16
CA TYR A 303 -4.56 24.58 5.65
C TYR A 303 -3.99 23.42 4.84
N MET A 304 -4.78 22.37 4.60
CA MET A 304 -4.36 21.19 3.87
C MET A 304 -5.01 21.19 2.49
N ALA A 305 -4.23 20.90 1.46
CA ALA A 305 -4.73 20.79 0.10
C ALA A 305 -4.31 19.44 -0.48
N PRO A 306 -5.08 18.91 -1.45
CA PRO A 306 -4.67 17.76 -2.21
C PRO A 306 -3.29 17.96 -2.83
N SER A 307 -2.52 16.89 -2.86
CA SER A 307 -1.25 16.82 -3.57
C SER A 307 -1.32 15.80 -4.68
N GLY A 308 -0.46 15.98 -5.66
CA GLY A 308 -0.30 15.02 -6.74
C GLY A 308 1.12 15.01 -7.24
N GLY A 309 1.38 14.04 -8.10
CA GLY A 309 2.67 13.90 -8.74
C GLY A 309 2.59 13.02 -9.96
N TYR A 310 3.67 13.03 -10.72
CA TYR A 310 3.82 12.21 -11.90
C TYR A 310 5.27 11.82 -12.09
N LEU A 311 5.46 10.70 -12.79
CA LEU A 311 6.75 10.16 -13.17
C LEU A 311 6.84 10.14 -14.69
N VAL A 312 7.93 10.66 -15.25
CA VAL A 312 8.27 10.50 -16.68
C VAL A 312 9.66 9.93 -16.83
N GLU A 313 9.87 9.20 -17.92
CA GLU A 313 11.20 8.81 -18.39
C GLU A 313 11.63 9.78 -19.50
N GLU A 314 12.76 10.45 -19.32
CA GLU A 314 13.36 11.30 -20.35
C GLU A 314 14.81 10.83 -20.64
N ASP A 315 15.43 11.35 -21.70
CA ASP A 315 16.83 11.04 -22.05
C ASP A 315 17.83 11.28 -20.89
N SER A 316 17.48 12.17 -19.97
CA SER A 316 18.29 12.52 -18.80
C SER A 316 18.03 11.61 -17.57
N GLY A 317 17.03 10.73 -17.64
CA GLY A 317 16.67 9.76 -16.60
C GLY A 317 15.21 9.83 -16.17
N LEU A 318 14.91 9.21 -15.04
CA LEU A 318 13.58 9.25 -14.42
C LEU A 318 13.38 10.57 -13.66
N HIS A 319 12.30 11.28 -13.98
CA HIS A 319 11.91 12.51 -13.30
C HIS A 319 10.58 12.31 -12.57
N TYR A 320 10.64 12.33 -11.24
CA TYR A 320 9.46 12.34 -10.40
C TYR A 320 9.21 13.76 -9.91
N THR A 321 8.04 14.31 -10.26
CA THR A 321 7.62 15.65 -9.85
C THR A 321 6.42 15.52 -8.93
N THR A 322 6.45 16.19 -7.77
CA THR A 322 5.31 16.30 -6.86
C THR A 322 4.98 17.75 -6.59
N PHE A 323 3.71 18.02 -6.31
CA PHE A 323 3.22 19.34 -5.97
C PHE A 323 2.00 19.24 -5.06
N THR A 324 1.71 20.33 -4.37
CA THR A 324 0.48 20.51 -3.58
C THR A 324 -0.27 21.68 -4.16
N LEU A 325 -1.60 21.56 -4.30
CA LEU A 325 -2.42 22.69 -4.74
C LEU A 325 -2.34 23.82 -3.70
N ARG A 326 -2.39 25.07 -4.18
CA ARG A 326 -2.55 26.20 -3.27
C ARG A 326 -4.02 26.28 -2.87
N ARG A 327 -4.28 26.60 -1.61
CA ARG A 327 -5.60 27.11 -1.23
C ARG A 327 -5.66 28.60 -1.50
N ASP A 328 -6.81 29.02 -2.00
CA ASP A 328 -7.17 30.43 -2.18
C ASP A 328 -7.43 31.13 -0.85
#